data_AF-A0A812XBP5-F1
#
_entry.id   AF-A0A812XBP5-F1
#
_cell.length_a   1.000
_cell.length_b   1.000
_cell.length_c   1.000
_cell.angle_alpha   90.00
_cell.angle_beta   90.00
_cell.angle_gamma   90.00
#
_symmetry.space_group_name_H-M   'P 1'
#
loop_
_entity.id
_entity.type
_entity.pdbx_description
1 polymer ?
#
loop_
_entity_poly.entity_id
_entity_poly.type
_entity_poly.pdbx_seq_one_letter_code
_entity_poly.pdbx_strand_id
1 'polypeptide(L)'
;DSVLDLCASPGSKTLQILDIMTSKGDGEGLLVANDYSRPRAVVVAQRCRRRGKQGLMVTNCDGRKFPSLRRRNGYKIKFQKVLVDAPCSGDGTLRKNPGNWRTWCVGEALTLHTLQVGLLRRGFECLEAGGRLVYSTCSLNPIEDEAVVAALLIEFPSAAVESWEDAEGPEFQEGLTTWKVPDMHFERSGEMYSSFAELSACSEPQKWALESMFPPSDAVAAQLRKCRRVLPTSQDAHHGGFFVAVLSKQSGTATAAAATVLPAGTREMQPVRPRRAAPQPPLGLFLGLPEEVRRDIEGYWGLRSSDMAADAGVKRFPSEQLRLNSLGQVVLTTRMLSQCSIGKKVQLPIVEAACTMFPSSLSRLPFDEAVPLLAECATKHVQQLTATQFRQLLEEPYDVEEADAEEARADPFLATCRSSGALFAVVATKRRVCTSRRYVDKLLVVLESLECQRT
;
A
#
# COMPACT_ATOMS: atom_id res chain seq x y z
N ASP A 1 -7.12 1.32 13.04
CA ASP A 1 -7.75 1.73 11.76
C ASP A 1 -7.72 0.63 10.72
N SER A 2 -8.65 0.68 9.76
CA SER A 2 -8.61 -0.06 8.48
C SER A 2 -8.30 0.89 7.31
N VAL A 3 -7.23 0.61 6.57
CA VAL A 3 -6.73 1.48 5.50
C VAL A 3 -6.48 0.68 4.21
N LEU A 4 -6.83 1.26 3.05
CA LEU A 4 -6.55 0.71 1.72
C LEU A 4 -5.76 1.72 0.89
N ASP A 5 -4.57 1.35 0.46
CA ASP A 5 -3.74 2.04 -0.53
C ASP A 5 -3.91 1.31 -1.88
N LEU A 6 -4.58 1.95 -2.85
CA LEU A 6 -5.06 1.29 -4.07
C LEU A 6 -3.98 1.16 -5.17
N CYS A 7 -2.92 1.98 -5.09
CA CYS A 7 -1.90 2.17 -6.11
C CYS A 7 -0.49 2.31 -5.48
N ALA A 8 -0.19 1.41 -4.55
CA ALA A 8 0.83 1.56 -3.52
C ALA A 8 2.27 1.75 -4.01
N SER A 9 2.68 1.26 -5.18
CA SER A 9 4.09 1.24 -5.58
C SER A 9 4.59 2.63 -6.03
N PRO A 10 5.72 3.13 -5.49
CA PRO A 10 6.85 2.38 -4.94
C PRO A 10 6.87 2.19 -3.41
N GLY A 11 5.75 2.36 -2.72
CA GLY A 11 5.58 2.00 -1.31
C GLY A 11 5.90 3.12 -0.31
N SER A 12 6.25 4.32 -0.78
CA SER A 12 6.65 5.43 0.12
C SER A 12 5.47 5.93 0.96
N LYS A 13 4.31 6.17 0.34
CA LYS A 13 3.08 6.56 1.06
C LYS A 13 2.57 5.41 1.95
N THR A 14 2.59 4.18 1.44
CA THR A 14 2.27 2.95 2.18
C THR A 14 3.10 2.81 3.46
N LEU A 15 4.41 3.08 3.40
CA LEU A 15 5.32 3.00 4.53
C LEU A 15 5.04 4.09 5.57
N GLN A 16 4.75 5.33 5.15
CA GLN A 16 4.34 6.42 6.04
C GLN A 16 3.02 6.09 6.76
N ILE A 17 2.03 5.57 6.04
CA ILE A 17 0.76 5.11 6.62
C ILE A 17 1.02 4.00 7.65
N LEU A 18 1.84 3.00 7.30
CA LEU A 18 2.18 1.90 8.21
C LEU A 18 2.83 2.40 9.51
N ASP A 19 3.78 3.33 9.40
CA ASP A 19 4.44 3.92 10.57
C ASP A 19 3.48 4.75 11.43
N ILE A 20 2.63 5.60 10.84
CA ILE A 20 1.60 6.37 11.56
C ILE A 20 0.57 5.45 12.23
N MET A 21 0.25 4.31 11.62
CA MET A 21 -0.62 3.29 12.22
C MET A 21 0.07 2.55 13.38
N THR A 22 1.40 2.51 13.41
CA THR A 22 2.16 1.87 14.50
C THR A 22 2.27 2.79 15.70
N SER A 23 2.60 4.06 15.50
CA SER A 23 2.83 5.02 16.59
C SER A 23 1.56 5.43 17.34
N LYS A 24 0.39 4.91 16.94
CA LYS A 24 -0.92 5.29 17.46
C LYS A 24 -1.73 4.16 18.10
N GLY A 25 -1.18 2.95 18.30
CA GLY A 25 -1.88 1.91 19.08
C GLY A 25 -1.32 0.50 19.01
N ASP A 26 -2.03 -0.41 19.71
CA ASP A 26 -1.58 -1.74 20.14
C ASP A 26 -1.53 -2.83 19.03
N GLY A 27 -1.19 -2.45 17.80
CA GLY A 27 -0.98 -3.40 16.68
C GLY A 27 -2.24 -3.95 15.99
N GLU A 28 -3.47 -3.70 16.48
CA GLU A 28 -4.72 -4.20 15.85
C GLU A 28 -5.10 -3.54 14.49
N GLY A 29 -4.20 -2.79 13.86
CA GLY A 29 -4.42 -2.12 12.57
C GLY A 29 -4.48 -3.07 11.35
N LEU A 30 -5.09 -2.60 10.27
CA LEU A 30 -5.05 -3.25 8.95
C LEU A 30 -4.71 -2.24 7.85
N LEU A 31 -3.58 -2.41 7.19
CA LEU A 31 -3.20 -1.73 5.96
C LEU A 31 -3.21 -2.72 4.79
N VAL A 32 -4.00 -2.43 3.76
CA VAL A 32 -3.99 -3.17 2.50
C VAL A 32 -3.33 -2.32 1.43
N ALA A 33 -2.24 -2.82 0.85
CA ALA A 33 -1.54 -2.18 -0.26
C ALA A 33 -1.82 -2.96 -1.55
N ASN A 34 -2.28 -2.30 -2.60
CA ASN A 34 -2.52 -2.89 -3.92
C ASN A 34 -1.63 -2.24 -4.98
N ASP A 35 -1.09 -3.03 -5.91
CA ASP A 35 -0.56 -2.51 -7.18
C ASP A 35 -0.95 -3.41 -8.34
N TYR A 36 -1.25 -2.83 -9.50
CA TYR A 36 -1.62 -3.58 -10.70
C TYR A 36 -0.46 -4.44 -11.26
N SER A 37 0.79 -4.01 -11.08
CA SER A 37 1.98 -4.69 -11.57
C SER A 37 2.60 -5.57 -10.47
N ARG A 38 2.68 -6.88 -10.70
CA ARG A 38 3.21 -7.84 -9.71
C ARG A 38 4.66 -7.53 -9.28
N PRO A 39 5.60 -7.18 -10.17
CA PRO A 39 6.93 -6.71 -9.75
C PRO A 39 6.88 -5.46 -8.87
N ARG A 40 6.01 -4.49 -9.19
CA ARG A 40 5.82 -3.25 -8.40
C ARG A 40 5.25 -3.56 -7.00
N ALA A 41 4.30 -4.49 -6.90
CA ALA A 41 3.77 -4.98 -5.63
C ALA A 41 4.85 -5.71 -4.78
N VAL A 42 5.71 -6.53 -5.41
CA VAL A 42 6.85 -7.17 -4.70
C VAL A 42 7.83 -6.13 -4.14
N VAL A 43 8.07 -5.02 -4.85
CA VAL A 43 8.90 -3.91 -4.32
C VAL A 43 8.24 -3.21 -3.14
N VAL A 44 6.91 -3.01 -3.12
CA VAL A 44 6.18 -2.49 -1.94
C VAL A 44 6.38 -3.44 -0.75
N ALA A 45 6.19 -4.73 -0.96
CA ALA A 45 6.36 -5.76 0.07
C ALA A 45 7.78 -5.74 0.67
N GLN A 46 8.82 -5.88 -0.17
CA GLN A 46 10.23 -5.84 0.25
C GLN A 46 10.66 -4.54 0.94
N ARG A 47 9.99 -3.41 0.67
CA ARG A 47 10.22 -2.14 1.37
C ARG A 47 9.57 -2.13 2.75
N CYS A 48 8.33 -2.60 2.85
CA CYS A 48 7.59 -2.58 4.11
C CYS A 48 8.05 -3.66 5.10
N ARG A 49 8.48 -4.84 4.62
CA ARG A 49 9.02 -5.93 5.47
C ARG A 49 10.09 -5.49 6.45
N ARG A 50 10.97 -4.57 6.04
CA ARG A 50 12.09 -4.07 6.85
C ARG A 50 11.65 -3.38 8.14
N ARG A 51 10.37 -3.03 8.28
CA ARG A 51 9.81 -2.50 9.53
C ARG A 51 9.29 -3.58 10.46
N GLY A 52 9.12 -4.82 10.00
CA GLY A 52 8.67 -5.97 10.80
C GLY A 52 7.39 -5.68 11.57
N LYS A 53 6.24 -5.54 10.85
CA LYS A 53 4.99 -5.08 11.48
C LYS A 53 3.80 -5.96 11.13
N GLN A 54 2.95 -6.19 12.13
CA GLN A 54 1.66 -6.87 11.96
C GLN A 54 0.70 -5.96 11.17
N GLY A 55 -0.32 -6.55 10.53
CA GLY A 55 -1.40 -5.78 9.90
C GLY A 55 -1.20 -5.32 8.45
N LEU A 56 -0.06 -5.61 7.81
CA LEU A 56 0.11 -5.37 6.37
C LEU A 56 -0.37 -6.55 5.51
N MET A 57 -1.15 -6.27 4.46
CA MET A 57 -1.37 -7.18 3.32
C MET A 57 -0.98 -6.48 2.01
N VAL A 58 -0.17 -7.14 1.17
CA VAL A 58 0.18 -6.66 -0.18
C VAL A 58 -0.52 -7.52 -1.24
N THR A 59 -1.24 -6.85 -2.13
CA THR A 59 -2.16 -7.43 -3.11
C THR A 59 -1.79 -7.00 -4.53
N ASN A 60 -2.21 -7.78 -5.52
CA ASN A 60 -1.96 -7.50 -6.93
C ASN A 60 -3.23 -7.67 -7.77
N CYS A 61 -3.96 -6.57 -7.99
CA CYS A 61 -5.09 -6.54 -8.93
C CYS A 61 -5.29 -5.15 -9.58
N ASP A 62 -6.11 -5.11 -10.63
CA ASP A 62 -6.64 -3.87 -11.22
C ASP A 62 -7.47 -3.14 -10.15
N GLY A 63 -6.98 -1.99 -9.67
CA GLY A 63 -7.59 -1.24 -8.57
C GLY A 63 -9.06 -0.86 -8.82
N ARG A 64 -9.43 -0.63 -10.09
CA ARG A 64 -10.82 -0.38 -10.52
C ARG A 64 -11.77 -1.55 -10.25
N LYS A 65 -11.20 -2.74 -10.07
CA LYS A 65 -11.89 -4.03 -9.84
C LYS A 65 -11.55 -4.64 -8.47
N PHE A 66 -10.85 -3.90 -7.60
CA PHE A 66 -10.44 -4.37 -6.27
C PHE A 66 -11.65 -4.95 -5.51
N PRO A 67 -11.63 -6.22 -5.07
CA PRO A 67 -12.85 -6.90 -4.66
C PRO A 67 -13.43 -6.36 -3.36
N SER A 68 -14.76 -6.33 -3.27
CA SER A 68 -15.44 -6.06 -2.00
C SER A 68 -15.28 -7.26 -1.08
N LEU A 69 -14.29 -7.19 -0.19
CA LEU A 69 -14.09 -8.14 0.90
C LEU A 69 -15.39 -8.29 1.71
N ARG A 70 -15.68 -9.51 2.18
CA ARG A 70 -16.85 -9.80 3.02
C ARG A 70 -16.43 -10.57 4.25
N ARG A 71 -17.15 -10.42 5.35
CA ARG A 71 -17.08 -11.31 6.51
C ARG A 71 -17.80 -12.64 6.24
N ARG A 72 -17.51 -13.68 7.01
CA ARG A 72 -18.22 -14.99 7.04
C ARG A 72 -19.74 -14.85 7.15
N ASN A 73 -20.24 -13.82 7.83
CA ASN A 73 -21.67 -13.50 7.95
C ASN A 73 -22.23 -12.70 6.74
N GLY A 74 -21.51 -12.63 5.64
CA GLY A 74 -21.91 -11.94 4.40
C GLY A 74 -21.69 -10.43 4.37
N TYR A 75 -21.46 -9.78 5.52
CA TYR A 75 -21.32 -8.32 5.62
C TYR A 75 -20.13 -7.80 4.80
N LYS A 76 -20.32 -6.75 3.99
CA LYS A 76 -19.23 -6.16 3.20
C LYS A 76 -18.27 -5.42 4.13
N ILE A 77 -17.00 -5.81 4.11
CA ILE A 77 -15.93 -5.06 4.79
C ILE A 77 -15.68 -3.78 3.98
N LYS A 78 -15.36 -2.72 4.71
CA LYS A 78 -15.05 -1.40 4.22
C LYS A 78 -13.79 -0.90 4.92
N PHE A 79 -13.22 0.17 4.38
CA PHE A 79 -12.06 0.84 4.96
C PHE A 79 -12.48 2.19 5.53
N GLN A 80 -11.95 2.53 6.70
CA GLN A 80 -12.08 3.84 7.34
C GLN A 80 -11.33 4.91 6.54
N LYS A 81 -10.20 4.53 5.95
CA LYS A 81 -9.34 5.40 5.16
C LYS A 81 -8.97 4.73 3.84
N VAL A 82 -9.00 5.49 2.74
CA VAL A 82 -8.56 5.02 1.42
C VAL A 82 -7.58 6.02 0.82
N LEU A 83 -6.51 5.55 0.20
CA LEU A 83 -5.58 6.34 -0.61
C LEU A 83 -5.69 5.86 -2.07
N VAL A 84 -5.89 6.82 -2.97
CA VAL A 84 -5.84 6.64 -4.42
C VAL A 84 -4.78 7.60 -4.96
N ASP A 85 -3.52 7.19 -4.83
CA ASP A 85 -2.37 7.87 -5.45
C ASP A 85 -2.29 7.44 -6.93
N ALA A 86 -3.02 8.15 -7.78
CA ALA A 86 -3.37 7.65 -9.10
C ALA A 86 -2.18 7.71 -10.09
N PRO A 87 -2.07 6.76 -11.03
CA PRO A 87 -1.14 6.89 -12.15
C PRO A 87 -1.49 8.13 -12.98
N CYS A 88 -0.49 8.98 -13.20
CA CYS A 88 -0.58 10.34 -13.72
C CYS A 88 0.43 10.54 -14.85
N SER A 89 0.17 11.50 -15.76
CA SER A 89 1.10 11.82 -16.85
C SER A 89 2.42 12.41 -16.34
N GLY A 90 2.40 13.04 -15.15
CA GLY A 90 3.59 13.37 -14.37
C GLY A 90 4.34 14.60 -14.86
N ASP A 91 3.65 15.52 -15.52
CA ASP A 91 4.06 16.90 -15.81
C ASP A 91 4.47 17.67 -14.54
N GLY A 92 3.81 17.44 -13.40
CA GLY A 92 4.27 17.97 -12.10
C GLY A 92 5.65 17.46 -11.66
N THR A 93 6.12 16.33 -12.22
CA THR A 93 7.39 15.70 -11.78
C THR A 93 8.63 16.14 -12.54
N LEU A 94 8.52 17.03 -13.54
CA LEU A 94 9.61 17.37 -14.48
C LEU A 94 10.97 17.70 -13.83
N ARG A 95 11.00 18.41 -12.68
CA ARG A 95 12.25 18.67 -11.93
C ARG A 95 12.95 17.41 -11.42
N LYS A 96 12.18 16.36 -11.08
CA LYS A 96 12.66 15.08 -10.52
C LYS A 96 12.76 13.96 -11.55
N ASN A 97 12.05 14.09 -12.67
CA ASN A 97 12.12 13.18 -13.81
C ASN A 97 12.18 13.97 -15.14
N PRO A 98 13.35 14.47 -15.54
CA PRO A 98 13.51 15.22 -16.80
C PRO A 98 13.24 14.37 -18.05
N GLY A 99 13.16 13.05 -17.94
CA GLY A 99 12.80 12.16 -19.04
C GLY A 99 11.39 12.41 -19.57
N ASN A 100 10.44 12.74 -18.69
CA ASN A 100 9.05 13.01 -19.06
C ASN A 100 8.92 14.14 -20.09
N TRP A 101 9.82 15.14 -20.08
CA TRP A 101 9.81 16.25 -21.04
C TRP A 101 9.91 15.78 -22.51
N ARG A 102 10.47 14.59 -22.76
CA ARG A 102 10.68 14.05 -24.11
C ARG A 102 9.58 13.07 -24.56
N THR A 103 8.66 12.69 -23.67
CA THR A 103 7.66 11.64 -23.91
C THR A 103 6.23 12.11 -23.63
N TRP A 104 6.05 13.11 -22.75
CA TRP A 104 4.74 13.65 -22.44
C TRP A 104 4.09 14.28 -23.67
N CYS A 105 2.82 13.93 -23.91
CA CYS A 105 1.96 14.53 -24.93
C CYS A 105 0.51 14.55 -24.44
N VAL A 106 -0.30 15.43 -25.02
CA VAL A 106 -1.70 15.64 -24.64
C VAL A 106 -2.51 14.36 -24.81
N GLY A 107 -2.32 13.66 -25.93
CA GLY A 107 -3.05 12.43 -26.24
C GLY A 107 -2.87 11.33 -25.18
N GLU A 108 -1.67 11.13 -24.63
CA GLU A 108 -1.45 10.15 -23.56
C GLU A 108 -2.13 10.58 -22.25
N ALA A 109 -1.99 11.85 -21.85
CA ALA A 109 -2.60 12.38 -20.63
C ALA A 109 -4.14 12.23 -20.62
N LEU A 110 -4.80 12.52 -21.74
CA LEU A 110 -6.25 12.36 -21.90
C LEU A 110 -6.73 10.92 -21.68
N THR A 111 -5.93 9.90 -22.04
CA THR A 111 -6.33 8.49 -21.81
C THR A 111 -6.37 8.09 -20.32
N LEU A 112 -5.66 8.83 -19.45
CA LEU A 112 -5.56 8.49 -18.03
C LEU A 112 -6.85 8.84 -17.25
N HIS A 113 -7.62 9.83 -17.68
CA HIS A 113 -8.86 10.27 -17.02
C HIS A 113 -9.81 9.08 -16.71
N THR A 114 -10.09 8.24 -17.69
CA THR A 114 -10.97 7.06 -17.53
C THR A 114 -10.40 6.00 -16.58
N LEU A 115 -9.07 5.88 -16.47
CA LEU A 115 -8.40 5.02 -15.50
C LEU A 115 -8.51 5.62 -14.09
N GLN A 116 -8.25 6.92 -13.95
CA GLN A 116 -8.26 7.67 -12.70
C GLN A 116 -9.66 7.75 -12.08
N VAL A 117 -10.69 8.10 -12.87
CA VAL A 117 -12.11 8.07 -12.44
C VAL A 117 -12.50 6.67 -11.97
N GLY A 118 -12.13 5.62 -12.70
CA GLY A 118 -12.41 4.24 -12.30
C GLY A 118 -11.72 3.81 -11.00
N LEU A 119 -10.51 4.32 -10.72
CA LEU A 119 -9.78 4.07 -9.48
C LEU A 119 -10.39 4.84 -8.31
N LEU A 120 -10.67 6.13 -8.49
CA LEU A 120 -11.28 6.99 -7.48
C LEU A 120 -12.68 6.48 -7.09
N ARG A 121 -13.53 6.18 -8.08
CA ARG A 121 -14.81 5.48 -7.90
C ARG A 121 -14.64 4.23 -7.05
N ARG A 122 -13.72 3.34 -7.41
CA ARG A 122 -13.61 2.05 -6.71
C ARG A 122 -13.05 2.18 -5.29
N GLY A 123 -12.17 3.15 -5.06
CA GLY A 123 -11.74 3.57 -3.73
C GLY A 123 -12.93 4.04 -2.88
N PHE A 124 -13.75 4.95 -3.42
CA PHE A 124 -14.92 5.47 -2.74
C PHE A 124 -16.00 4.40 -2.52
N GLU A 125 -16.17 3.45 -3.44
CA GLU A 125 -17.00 2.26 -3.24
C GLU A 125 -16.47 1.37 -2.09
N CYS A 126 -15.15 1.29 -1.88
CA CYS A 126 -14.54 0.53 -0.78
C CYS A 126 -14.55 1.25 0.58
N LEU A 127 -14.73 2.58 0.59
CA LEU A 127 -14.83 3.42 1.78
C LEU A 127 -16.15 3.20 2.56
N GLU A 128 -16.08 3.26 3.89
CA GLU A 128 -17.26 3.28 4.78
C GLU A 128 -17.92 4.66 4.90
N ALA A 129 -19.16 4.69 5.40
CA ALA A 129 -19.82 5.94 5.76
C ALA A 129 -19.14 6.53 7.02
N GLY A 130 -18.84 7.83 6.99
CA GLY A 130 -17.94 8.50 7.95
C GLY A 130 -16.45 8.36 7.63
N GLY A 131 -16.08 7.51 6.66
CA GLY A 131 -14.69 7.34 6.22
C GLY A 131 -14.19 8.49 5.36
N ARG A 132 -12.86 8.59 5.20
CA ARG A 132 -12.17 9.56 4.33
C ARG A 132 -11.32 8.87 3.25
N LEU A 133 -11.38 9.39 2.03
CA LEU A 133 -10.52 9.02 0.92
C LEU A 133 -9.61 10.20 0.56
N VAL A 134 -8.35 9.92 0.30
CA VAL A 134 -7.41 10.87 -0.31
C VAL A 134 -7.21 10.46 -1.76
N TYR A 135 -7.53 11.35 -2.69
CA TYR A 135 -7.11 11.28 -4.08
C TYR A 135 -5.87 12.16 -4.25
N SER A 136 -4.83 11.64 -4.90
CA SER A 136 -3.65 12.44 -5.23
C SER A 136 -3.07 12.09 -6.59
N THR A 137 -2.49 13.09 -7.26
CA THR A 137 -1.76 12.92 -8.52
C THR A 137 -0.43 13.64 -8.47
N CYS A 138 0.45 13.25 -9.39
CA CYS A 138 1.71 13.90 -9.69
C CYS A 138 1.61 14.89 -10.88
N SER A 139 0.39 15.33 -11.21
CA SER A 139 0.07 16.16 -12.36
C SER A 139 -0.21 17.62 -11.98
N LEU A 140 -0.30 18.48 -13.00
CA LEU A 140 -0.92 19.81 -12.96
C LEU A 140 -2.06 19.93 -13.98
N ASN A 141 -2.45 18.84 -14.65
CA ASN A 141 -3.53 18.79 -15.62
C ASN A 141 -4.91 18.69 -14.93
N PRO A 142 -5.81 19.68 -15.08
CA PRO A 142 -7.14 19.62 -14.45
C PRO A 142 -8.00 18.44 -14.92
N ILE A 143 -7.69 17.85 -16.08
CA ILE A 143 -8.38 16.65 -16.59
C ILE A 143 -8.00 15.39 -15.79
N GLU A 144 -6.82 15.37 -15.18
CA GLU A 144 -6.36 14.30 -14.26
C GLU A 144 -6.69 14.61 -12.79
N ASP A 145 -6.90 15.89 -12.48
CA ASP A 145 -7.09 16.42 -11.13
C ASP A 145 -8.56 16.72 -10.83
N GLU A 146 -9.02 17.96 -11.04
CA GLU A 146 -10.35 18.41 -10.65
C GLU A 146 -11.48 17.75 -11.44
N ALA A 147 -11.29 17.42 -12.71
CA ALA A 147 -12.27 16.71 -13.53
C ALA A 147 -12.56 15.30 -12.99
N VAL A 148 -11.52 14.61 -12.50
CA VAL A 148 -11.66 13.27 -11.89
C VAL A 148 -12.43 13.36 -10.57
N VAL A 149 -12.17 14.39 -9.76
CA VAL A 149 -12.93 14.66 -8.52
C VAL A 149 -14.38 15.05 -8.82
N ALA A 150 -14.61 15.90 -9.83
CA ALA A 150 -15.94 16.30 -10.27
C ALA A 150 -16.79 15.10 -10.72
N ALA A 151 -16.22 14.19 -11.51
CA ALA A 151 -16.89 12.96 -11.94
C ALA A 151 -17.38 12.10 -10.75
N LEU A 152 -16.59 12.00 -9.68
CA LEU A 152 -17.01 11.30 -8.46
C LEU A 152 -18.14 12.04 -7.74
N LEU A 153 -18.04 13.37 -7.59
CA LEU A 153 -19.05 14.18 -6.91
C LEU A 153 -20.40 14.14 -7.63
N ILE A 154 -20.40 14.05 -8.96
CA ILE A 154 -21.60 13.89 -9.79
C ILE A 154 -22.20 12.49 -9.64
N GLU A 155 -21.40 11.42 -9.68
CA GLU A 155 -21.92 10.04 -9.53
C GLU A 155 -22.36 9.72 -8.09
N PHE A 156 -21.72 10.30 -7.08
CA PHE A 156 -21.96 9.99 -5.67
C PHE A 156 -22.37 11.24 -4.86
N PRO A 157 -23.67 11.57 -4.76
CA PRO A 157 -24.18 12.63 -3.88
C PRO A 157 -23.83 12.46 -2.38
N SER A 158 -23.36 11.26 -1.98
CA SER A 158 -22.81 10.99 -0.64
C SER A 158 -21.38 11.50 -0.43
N ALA A 159 -20.69 11.94 -1.49
CA ALA A 159 -19.31 12.42 -1.45
C ALA A 159 -19.28 13.94 -1.23
N ALA A 160 -18.36 14.40 -0.38
CA ALA A 160 -18.07 15.82 -0.22
C ALA A 160 -16.56 16.05 -0.11
N VAL A 161 -16.06 17.16 -0.67
CA VAL A 161 -14.66 17.56 -0.49
C VAL A 161 -14.50 18.22 0.88
N GLU A 162 -13.55 17.72 1.67
CA GLU A 162 -13.14 18.31 2.95
C GLU A 162 -12.05 19.37 2.70
N SER A 163 -12.25 20.56 3.25
CA SER A 163 -11.19 21.55 3.37
C SER A 163 -10.18 21.10 4.43
N TRP A 164 -8.90 21.19 4.10
CA TRP A 164 -7.80 20.91 5.02
C TRP A 164 -6.68 21.93 4.81
N GLU A 165 -5.86 22.03 5.86
CA GLU A 165 -4.69 22.90 6.00
C GLU A 165 -3.59 22.08 6.68
N ASP A 166 -2.34 22.40 6.39
CA ASP A 166 -1.16 21.81 7.01
C ASP A 166 -0.18 22.95 7.30
N ALA A 167 -0.02 23.28 8.58
CA ALA A 167 0.76 24.43 9.04
C ALA A 167 2.29 24.22 8.91
N GLU A 168 2.73 22.98 8.67
CA GLU A 168 4.12 22.61 8.39
C GLU A 168 4.33 22.25 6.89
N GLY A 169 3.26 22.36 6.09
CA GLY A 169 3.23 22.00 4.67
C GLY A 169 3.68 23.12 3.71
N PRO A 170 3.80 22.82 2.41
CA PRO A 170 4.06 23.82 1.38
C PRO A 170 2.85 24.76 1.17
N GLU A 171 3.08 25.91 0.55
CA GLU A 171 2.00 26.79 0.09
C GLU A 171 1.07 26.05 -0.90
N PHE A 172 -0.22 26.01 -0.58
CA PHE A 172 -1.24 25.37 -1.41
C PHE A 172 -2.12 26.41 -2.11
N GLN A 173 -2.36 26.21 -3.41
CA GLN A 173 -3.38 26.93 -4.16
C GLN A 173 -4.71 26.17 -4.16
N GLU A 174 -5.83 26.88 -4.34
CA GLU A 174 -7.16 26.28 -4.51
C GLU A 174 -7.24 25.43 -5.79
N GLY A 175 -8.11 24.42 -5.78
CA GLY A 175 -8.45 23.68 -7.00
C GLY A 175 -9.22 24.55 -8.01
N LEU A 176 -8.94 24.32 -9.29
CA LEU A 176 -9.55 25.05 -10.40
C LEU A 176 -11.05 24.74 -10.52
N THR A 177 -11.85 25.77 -10.80
CA THR A 177 -13.28 25.65 -11.07
C THR A 177 -13.62 25.70 -12.56
N THR A 178 -12.64 26.01 -13.42
CA THR A 178 -12.81 26.11 -14.87
C THR A 178 -11.48 25.86 -15.57
N TRP A 179 -11.54 25.26 -16.76
CA TRP A 179 -10.41 24.90 -17.61
C TRP A 179 -10.92 24.65 -19.04
N LYS A 180 -10.01 24.48 -19.99
CA LYS A 180 -10.31 23.98 -21.34
C LYS A 180 -9.79 22.56 -21.53
N VAL A 181 -10.41 21.81 -22.43
CA VAL A 181 -9.98 20.48 -22.85
C VAL A 181 -9.29 20.61 -24.21
N PRO A 182 -7.97 20.32 -24.32
CA PRO A 182 -7.26 20.33 -25.59
C PRO A 182 -7.67 19.12 -26.45
N ASP A 183 -7.55 19.25 -27.77
CA ASP A 183 -7.73 18.15 -28.71
C ASP A 183 -6.71 17.00 -28.47
N MET A 184 -7.09 15.76 -28.81
CA MET A 184 -6.21 14.58 -28.67
C MET A 184 -4.97 14.64 -29.59
N HIS A 185 -4.98 15.51 -30.60
CA HIS A 185 -3.83 15.81 -31.46
C HIS A 185 -3.44 17.29 -31.39
N PHE A 186 -3.57 17.92 -30.21
CA PHE A 186 -3.23 19.31 -29.93
C PHE A 186 -1.87 19.78 -30.49
N GLU A 187 -0.84 18.92 -30.49
CA GLU A 187 0.48 19.22 -31.05
C GLU A 187 0.48 19.41 -32.59
N ARG A 188 -0.67 19.17 -33.25
CA ARG A 188 -0.93 19.41 -34.68
C ARG A 188 -2.09 20.38 -34.92
N SER A 189 -3.15 20.29 -34.12
CA SER A 189 -4.38 21.06 -34.28
C SER A 189 -4.33 22.42 -33.56
N GLY A 190 -3.71 22.49 -32.38
CA GLY A 190 -3.73 23.66 -31.50
C GLY A 190 -5.09 23.96 -30.84
N GLU A 191 -6.09 23.11 -31.07
CA GLU A 191 -7.48 23.38 -30.68
C GLU A 191 -7.77 23.07 -29.20
N MET A 192 -8.60 23.91 -28.58
CA MET A 192 -8.98 23.80 -27.17
C MET A 192 -10.45 24.15 -26.93
N TYR A 193 -11.22 23.15 -26.51
CA TYR A 193 -12.66 23.22 -26.30
C TYR A 193 -12.99 23.68 -24.88
N SER A 194 -14.02 24.52 -24.76
CA SER A 194 -14.50 25.09 -23.50
C SER A 194 -15.69 24.30 -22.93
N SER A 195 -16.38 23.50 -23.76
CA SER A 195 -17.49 22.62 -23.35
C SER A 195 -17.57 21.33 -24.18
N PHE A 196 -18.20 20.30 -23.61
CA PHE A 196 -18.46 19.05 -24.35
C PHE A 196 -19.42 19.24 -25.53
N ALA A 197 -20.34 20.22 -25.44
CA ALA A 197 -21.26 20.56 -26.53
C ALA A 197 -20.55 21.19 -27.74
N GLU A 198 -19.56 22.05 -27.50
CA GLU A 198 -18.69 22.66 -28.53
C GLU A 198 -17.89 21.58 -29.28
N LEU A 199 -17.23 20.67 -28.55
CA LEU A 199 -16.54 19.52 -29.12
C LEU A 199 -17.48 18.54 -29.85
N SER A 200 -18.70 18.35 -29.35
CA SER A 200 -19.71 17.48 -29.99
C SER A 200 -20.33 18.08 -31.25
N ALA A 201 -20.16 19.39 -31.47
CA ALA A 201 -20.62 20.09 -32.67
C ALA A 201 -19.56 20.10 -33.80
N CYS A 202 -18.35 19.58 -33.56
CA CYS A 202 -17.32 19.44 -34.59
C CYS A 202 -17.74 18.46 -35.71
N SER A 203 -17.22 18.68 -36.91
CA SER A 203 -17.58 17.89 -38.12
C SER A 203 -17.17 16.41 -38.06
N GLU A 204 -16.20 16.05 -37.21
CA GLU A 204 -15.83 14.66 -36.94
C GLU A 204 -16.11 14.31 -35.47
N PRO A 205 -16.81 13.18 -35.19
CA PRO A 205 -17.20 12.83 -33.84
C PRO A 205 -16.00 12.34 -33.00
N GLN A 206 -15.57 13.18 -32.06
CA GLN A 206 -14.40 12.98 -31.20
C GLN A 206 -14.62 11.92 -30.11
N LYS A 207 -14.61 10.64 -30.51
CA LYS A 207 -14.90 9.45 -29.66
C LYS A 207 -14.00 9.25 -28.43
N TRP A 208 -12.93 10.02 -28.27
CA TRP A 208 -12.05 9.97 -27.10
C TRP A 208 -12.55 10.83 -25.92
N ALA A 209 -13.36 11.86 -26.21
CA ALA A 209 -13.78 12.83 -25.22
C ALA A 209 -14.95 12.30 -24.36
N LEU A 210 -14.93 12.67 -23.09
CA LEU A 210 -16.02 12.42 -22.14
C LEU A 210 -16.48 13.75 -21.56
N GLU A 211 -17.78 13.88 -21.31
CA GLU A 211 -18.37 15.05 -20.65
C GLU A 211 -17.71 15.32 -19.28
N SER A 212 -17.29 14.26 -18.57
CA SER A 212 -16.57 14.32 -17.30
C SER A 212 -15.16 14.94 -17.37
N MET A 213 -14.61 15.18 -18.56
CA MET A 213 -13.33 15.90 -18.73
C MET A 213 -13.50 17.43 -18.64
N PHE A 214 -14.73 17.94 -18.73
CA PHE A 214 -15.03 19.38 -18.80
C PHE A 214 -15.41 19.96 -17.42
N PRO A 215 -15.36 21.29 -17.24
CA PRO A 215 -15.77 21.94 -16.00
C PRO A 215 -17.23 21.60 -15.62
N PRO A 216 -17.51 21.26 -14.34
CA PRO A 216 -18.84 20.92 -13.88
C PRO A 216 -19.66 22.17 -13.51
N SER A 217 -20.92 21.96 -13.14
CA SER A 217 -21.82 23.03 -12.66
C SER A 217 -21.37 23.64 -11.32
N ASP A 218 -21.81 24.88 -11.06
CA ASP A 218 -21.39 25.73 -9.94
C ASP A 218 -21.39 25.03 -8.57
N ALA A 219 -22.39 24.18 -8.29
CA ALA A 219 -22.51 23.47 -7.02
C ALA A 219 -21.40 22.42 -6.79
N VAL A 220 -20.88 21.81 -7.85
CA VAL A 220 -19.72 20.92 -7.80
C VAL A 220 -18.44 21.75 -7.83
N ALA A 221 -18.38 22.79 -8.67
CA ALA A 221 -17.25 23.69 -8.78
C ALA A 221 -16.90 24.39 -7.45
N ALA A 222 -17.90 24.76 -6.65
CA ALA A 222 -17.72 25.29 -5.30
C ALA A 222 -17.02 24.31 -4.33
N GLN A 223 -17.10 23.00 -4.57
CA GLN A 223 -16.34 22.00 -3.80
C GLN A 223 -14.90 21.85 -4.31
N LEU A 224 -14.64 22.03 -5.61
CA LEU A 224 -13.31 21.87 -6.20
C LEU A 224 -12.28 22.85 -5.63
N ARG A 225 -12.68 24.06 -5.21
CA ARG A 225 -11.80 25.04 -4.53
C ARG A 225 -11.14 24.51 -3.25
N LYS A 226 -11.77 23.53 -2.59
CA LYS A 226 -11.24 22.89 -1.38
C LYS A 226 -10.13 21.88 -1.68
N CYS A 227 -9.98 21.44 -2.92
CA CYS A 227 -8.80 20.70 -3.36
C CYS A 227 -7.56 21.60 -3.21
N ARG A 228 -6.38 20.97 -3.17
CA ARG A 228 -5.11 21.64 -2.93
C ARG A 228 -4.13 21.32 -4.05
N ARG A 229 -3.61 22.36 -4.70
CA ARG A 229 -2.56 22.27 -5.71
C ARG A 229 -1.25 22.77 -5.12
N VAL A 230 -0.18 22.01 -5.29
CA VAL A 230 1.19 22.43 -5.00
C VAL A 230 1.85 22.71 -6.35
N LEU A 231 2.31 23.94 -6.59
CA LEU A 231 2.98 24.30 -7.84
C LEU A 231 4.50 24.16 -7.74
N PRO A 232 5.23 23.86 -8.83
CA PRO A 232 6.71 23.86 -8.84
C PRO A 232 7.36 25.25 -8.66
N THR A 233 6.58 26.29 -8.38
CA THR A 233 6.93 27.71 -8.42
C THR A 233 6.47 28.51 -7.18
N SER A 234 5.98 27.84 -6.14
CA SER A 234 5.80 28.47 -4.82
C SER A 234 7.16 28.90 -4.24
N GLN A 235 7.12 29.70 -3.17
CA GLN A 235 8.35 30.10 -2.49
C GLN A 235 9.04 28.87 -1.85
N ASP A 236 10.37 28.87 -1.84
CA ASP A 236 11.23 27.75 -1.40
C ASP A 236 11.00 26.38 -2.09
N ALA A 237 10.40 26.36 -3.29
CA ALA A 237 9.99 25.13 -4.00
C ALA A 237 11.14 24.25 -4.55
N HIS A 238 11.77 23.48 -3.66
CA HIS A 238 12.58 22.30 -4.00
C HIS A 238 11.74 21.03 -4.32
N HIS A 239 10.42 21.14 -4.32
CA HIS A 239 9.48 20.06 -4.64
C HIS A 239 9.05 20.05 -6.13
N GLY A 240 8.21 19.07 -6.48
CA GLY A 240 7.51 19.04 -7.77
C GLY A 240 6.12 19.67 -7.65
N GLY A 241 5.38 19.65 -8.77
CA GLY A 241 3.94 19.86 -8.78
C GLY A 241 3.20 18.63 -8.24
N PHE A 242 2.09 18.86 -7.54
CA PHE A 242 1.30 17.79 -6.93
C PHE A 242 -0.16 18.24 -6.69
N PHE A 243 -1.10 17.31 -6.78
CA PHE A 243 -2.52 17.56 -6.49
C PHE A 243 -3.04 16.66 -5.38
N VAL A 244 -3.88 17.20 -4.50
CA VAL A 244 -4.52 16.47 -3.40
C VAL A 244 -5.98 16.91 -3.22
N ALA A 245 -6.89 15.94 -3.19
CA ALA A 245 -8.28 16.12 -2.78
C ALA A 245 -8.62 15.16 -1.63
N VAL A 246 -9.14 15.70 -0.52
CA VAL A 246 -9.66 14.90 0.59
C VAL A 246 -11.18 14.84 0.46
N LEU A 247 -11.71 13.63 0.42
CA LEU A 247 -13.13 13.33 0.18
C LEU A 247 -13.68 12.53 1.36
N SER A 248 -14.81 12.94 1.93
CA SER A 248 -15.52 12.14 2.92
C SER A 248 -16.88 11.69 2.45
N LYS A 249 -17.40 10.65 3.12
CA LYS A 249 -18.60 9.92 2.71
C LYS A 249 -19.69 10.05 3.77
N GLN A 250 -20.68 10.86 3.48
CA GLN A 250 -21.68 11.29 4.45
C GLN A 250 -22.54 10.12 4.96
N SER A 251 -22.71 10.05 6.28
CA SER A 251 -23.51 9.04 6.96
C SER A 251 -24.98 9.44 7.04
N GLY A 252 -25.72 9.19 5.97
CA GLY A 252 -27.18 9.41 5.93
C GLY A 252 -27.83 9.03 4.61
N THR A 253 -27.14 9.27 3.49
CA THR A 253 -27.57 8.84 2.15
C THR A 253 -27.43 7.32 2.01
N ALA A 254 -28.54 6.59 2.14
CA ALA A 254 -28.58 5.18 1.76
C ALA A 254 -28.23 5.01 0.27
N THR A 255 -27.47 3.98 -0.09
CA THR A 255 -27.02 3.74 -1.47
C THR A 255 -28.15 3.18 -2.35
N ALA A 256 -29.13 4.02 -2.66
CA ALA A 256 -30.35 3.68 -3.41
C ALA A 256 -30.17 3.76 -4.94
N ALA A 257 -29.08 3.21 -5.48
CA ALA A 257 -28.85 3.07 -6.92
C ALA A 257 -27.72 2.04 -7.22
N ALA A 258 -27.96 0.76 -6.96
CA ALA A 258 -27.01 -0.32 -7.31
C ALA A 258 -27.73 -1.63 -7.71
N ALA A 259 -28.86 -1.49 -8.41
CA ALA A 259 -29.77 -2.60 -8.76
C ALA A 259 -30.43 -2.43 -10.14
N THR A 260 -29.75 -1.77 -11.10
CA THR A 260 -30.21 -1.69 -12.48
C THR A 260 -29.62 -2.85 -13.29
N VAL A 261 -30.47 -3.65 -13.92
CA VAL A 261 -30.06 -4.82 -14.72
C VAL A 261 -29.49 -4.35 -16.05
N LEU A 262 -28.26 -4.77 -16.37
CA LEU A 262 -27.73 -4.70 -17.74
C LEU A 262 -28.24 -5.91 -18.55
N PRO A 263 -28.71 -5.72 -19.79
CA PRO A 263 -29.21 -6.81 -20.63
C PRO A 263 -28.06 -7.75 -21.07
N ALA A 264 -28.36 -9.04 -21.17
CA ALA A 264 -27.39 -10.03 -21.63
C ALA A 264 -27.22 -9.94 -23.16
N GLY A 265 -26.01 -9.59 -23.63
CA GLY A 265 -25.78 -9.43 -25.08
C GLY A 265 -24.39 -8.96 -25.48
N THR A 266 -23.33 -9.73 -25.20
CA THR A 266 -22.04 -9.60 -25.90
C THR A 266 -21.23 -10.90 -25.79
N ARG A 267 -20.46 -11.24 -26.84
CA ARG A 267 -19.72 -12.52 -26.93
C ARG A 267 -18.59 -12.60 -25.90
N GLU A 268 -18.42 -13.78 -25.28
CA GLU A 268 -17.22 -14.10 -24.50
C GLU A 268 -15.98 -14.12 -25.40
N MET A 269 -14.99 -13.26 -25.12
CA MET A 269 -13.63 -13.44 -25.62
C MET A 269 -12.91 -14.48 -24.76
N GLN A 270 -12.41 -15.54 -25.38
CA GLN A 270 -11.64 -16.57 -24.68
C GLN A 270 -10.32 -15.99 -24.13
N PRO A 271 -9.90 -16.33 -22.90
CA PRO A 271 -8.67 -15.82 -22.31
C PRO A 271 -7.44 -16.40 -23.02
N VAL A 272 -6.58 -15.51 -23.53
CA VAL A 272 -5.27 -15.88 -24.10
C VAL A 272 -4.42 -16.58 -23.03
N ARG A 273 -3.91 -17.77 -23.33
CA ARG A 273 -3.05 -18.53 -22.42
C ARG A 273 -1.72 -17.80 -22.21
N PRO A 274 -1.33 -17.40 -20.98
CA PRO A 274 -0.02 -16.81 -20.74
C PRO A 274 1.10 -17.82 -20.99
N ARG A 275 2.22 -17.37 -21.57
CA ARG A 275 3.41 -18.20 -21.77
C ARG A 275 3.98 -18.68 -20.43
N ARG A 276 4.46 -19.92 -20.42
CA ARG A 276 4.95 -20.65 -19.23
C ARG A 276 6.32 -20.11 -18.79
N ALA A 277 6.33 -19.06 -17.97
CA ALA A 277 7.53 -18.61 -17.26
C ALA A 277 7.98 -19.65 -16.22
N ALA A 278 9.28 -19.64 -15.88
CA ALA A 278 9.84 -20.54 -14.88
C ALA A 278 9.28 -20.25 -13.47
N PRO A 279 9.03 -21.26 -12.62
CA PRO A 279 8.51 -21.06 -11.28
C PRO A 279 9.58 -20.47 -10.36
N GLN A 280 9.26 -19.33 -9.71
CA GLN A 280 9.91 -18.91 -8.48
C GLN A 280 8.89 -18.96 -7.33
N PRO A 281 9.30 -19.37 -6.12
CA PRO A 281 8.39 -19.56 -5.01
C PRO A 281 7.83 -18.21 -4.51
N PRO A 282 6.55 -18.16 -4.08
CA PRO A 282 5.99 -17.00 -3.39
C PRO A 282 6.59 -16.88 -1.98
N LEU A 283 6.79 -15.65 -1.52
CA LEU A 283 7.22 -15.36 -0.15
C LEU A 283 5.99 -15.16 0.75
N GLY A 284 5.93 -15.90 1.86
CA GLY A 284 5.07 -15.56 3.00
C GLY A 284 3.78 -16.36 3.17
N LEU A 285 3.85 -17.47 3.91
CA LEU A 285 3.01 -17.68 5.11
C LEU A 285 3.59 -18.80 6.00
N PHE A 286 3.21 -18.82 7.28
CA PHE A 286 3.55 -19.88 8.25
C PHE A 286 2.79 -21.22 8.05
N LEU A 287 2.36 -21.52 6.82
CA LEU A 287 1.63 -22.75 6.50
C LEU A 287 2.61 -23.86 6.11
N GLY A 288 2.91 -24.75 7.07
CA GLY A 288 3.71 -25.95 6.81
C GLY A 288 4.73 -26.33 7.87
N LEU A 289 4.92 -25.53 8.93
CA LEU A 289 5.69 -25.99 10.09
C LEU A 289 4.94 -27.14 10.78
N PRO A 290 5.60 -28.30 11.05
CA PRO A 290 5.04 -29.33 11.91
C PRO A 290 4.78 -28.77 13.32
N GLU A 291 3.74 -29.25 14.01
CA GLU A 291 3.40 -28.72 15.34
C GLU A 291 4.54 -28.90 16.37
N GLU A 292 5.37 -29.93 16.22
CA GLU A 292 6.55 -30.16 17.06
C GLU A 292 7.58 -29.02 16.90
N VAL A 293 7.89 -28.62 15.66
CA VAL A 293 8.81 -27.50 15.37
C VAL A 293 8.21 -26.17 15.86
N ARG A 294 6.90 -25.97 15.67
CA ARG A 294 6.19 -24.78 16.21
C ARG A 294 6.31 -24.71 17.74
N ARG A 295 6.12 -25.82 18.45
CA ARG A 295 6.17 -25.88 19.92
C ARG A 295 7.59 -25.70 20.46
N ASP A 296 8.62 -26.20 19.78
CA ASP A 296 10.02 -25.92 20.13
C ASP A 296 10.31 -24.41 20.05
N ILE A 297 9.94 -23.77 18.93
CA ILE A 297 10.15 -22.34 18.71
C ILE A 297 9.35 -21.47 19.71
N GLU A 298 8.06 -21.79 19.97
CA GLU A 298 7.24 -21.13 21.00
C GLU A 298 7.88 -21.30 22.40
N GLY A 299 8.28 -22.52 22.75
CA GLY A 299 8.87 -22.85 24.04
C GLY A 299 10.23 -22.20 24.27
N TYR A 300 11.06 -22.10 23.23
CA TYR A 300 12.40 -21.54 23.25
C TYR A 300 12.38 -20.02 23.42
N TRP A 301 11.78 -19.29 22.48
CA TRP A 301 11.72 -17.81 22.51
C TRP A 301 10.71 -17.26 23.54
N GLY A 302 9.91 -18.13 24.17
CA GLY A 302 8.91 -17.73 25.16
C GLY A 302 7.71 -17.00 24.55
N LEU A 303 7.33 -17.40 23.34
CA LEU A 303 6.26 -16.77 22.58
C LEU A 303 4.93 -17.36 23.02
N ARG A 304 3.92 -16.52 23.25
CA ARG A 304 2.57 -17.03 23.53
C ARG A 304 2.00 -17.59 22.23
N SER A 305 1.15 -18.60 22.30
CA SER A 305 0.46 -19.12 21.11
C SER A 305 -0.49 -18.11 20.46
N SER A 306 -0.74 -16.94 21.07
CA SER A 306 -1.38 -15.76 20.46
C SER A 306 -0.44 -14.91 19.60
N ASP A 307 0.86 -14.93 19.91
CA ASP A 307 1.91 -14.17 19.21
C ASP A 307 2.41 -14.95 18.00
N MET A 308 2.41 -16.28 18.10
CA MET A 308 2.82 -17.21 17.04
C MET A 308 1.66 -17.81 16.24
N ALA A 309 0.40 -17.67 16.67
CA ALA A 309 -0.72 -18.24 15.92
C ALA A 309 -2.07 -17.55 16.08
N ALA A 310 -2.93 -17.96 15.14
CA ALA A 310 -4.35 -17.66 15.00
C ALA A 310 -5.24 -18.07 16.21
N ASP A 311 -4.69 -18.65 17.28
CA ASP A 311 -5.46 -19.23 18.39
C ASP A 311 -6.17 -18.18 19.27
N ALA A 312 -5.93 -16.88 19.03
CA ALA A 312 -6.79 -15.76 19.45
C ALA A 312 -8.15 -15.72 18.70
N GLY A 313 -8.87 -16.84 18.66
CA GLY A 313 -10.26 -16.95 18.22
C GLY A 313 -10.52 -17.50 16.81
N VAL A 314 -9.51 -18.00 16.09
CA VAL A 314 -9.76 -18.66 14.79
C VAL A 314 -10.35 -20.05 14.96
N LYS A 315 -11.68 -20.13 14.94
CA LYS A 315 -12.39 -21.36 14.56
C LYS A 315 -11.84 -21.83 13.21
N ARG A 316 -11.15 -22.99 13.22
CA ARG A 316 -10.70 -23.74 12.02
C ARG A 316 -11.73 -23.59 10.90
N PHE A 317 -11.31 -23.05 9.76
CA PHE A 317 -12.18 -23.05 8.57
C PHE A 317 -12.44 -24.51 8.17
N PRO A 318 -13.68 -24.89 7.84
CA PRO A 318 -13.93 -26.16 7.17
C PRO A 318 -13.08 -26.26 5.90
N SER A 319 -12.47 -27.42 5.68
CA SER A 319 -11.45 -27.69 4.66
C SER A 319 -11.89 -27.43 3.21
N GLU A 320 -13.19 -27.22 2.99
CA GLU A 320 -13.78 -26.93 1.67
C GLU A 320 -13.59 -25.48 1.21
N GLN A 321 -13.29 -24.54 2.10
CA GLN A 321 -13.29 -23.10 1.80
C GLN A 321 -11.90 -22.46 1.63
N LEU A 322 -10.81 -23.20 1.89
CA LEU A 322 -9.44 -22.77 1.66
C LEU A 322 -8.75 -23.77 0.72
N ARG A 323 -8.62 -23.41 -0.56
CA ARG A 323 -7.80 -24.17 -1.51
C ARG A 323 -6.46 -23.48 -1.74
N LEU A 324 -5.40 -24.09 -1.21
CA LEU A 324 -4.05 -23.94 -1.75
C LEU A 324 -4.10 -24.27 -3.25
N ASN A 325 -3.41 -23.47 -4.06
CA ASN A 325 -3.05 -23.91 -5.41
C ASN A 325 -1.85 -24.89 -5.32
N SER A 326 -1.48 -25.52 -6.44
CA SER A 326 -0.30 -26.39 -6.54
C SER A 326 1.05 -25.67 -6.37
N LEU A 327 1.04 -24.44 -5.84
CA LEU A 327 2.18 -23.57 -5.55
C LEU A 327 2.14 -23.03 -4.09
N GLY A 328 1.27 -23.58 -3.23
CA GLY A 328 1.31 -23.36 -1.77
C GLY A 328 0.69 -22.06 -1.22
N GLN A 329 -0.10 -21.31 -2.00
CA GLN A 329 -0.57 -19.98 -1.59
C GLN A 329 -1.91 -19.99 -0.81
N VAL A 330 -1.91 -19.63 0.49
CA VAL A 330 -3.09 -19.33 1.35
C VAL A 330 -2.78 -18.14 2.31
N VAL A 331 -3.78 -17.72 3.10
CA VAL A 331 -4.16 -16.33 3.43
C VAL A 331 -5.16 -16.39 4.62
N LEU A 332 -5.28 -15.51 5.64
CA LEU A 332 -4.62 -14.26 6.12
C LEU A 332 -4.83 -14.15 7.66
N THR A 333 -4.02 -13.36 8.39
CA THR A 333 -4.30 -13.02 9.82
C THR A 333 -3.97 -11.58 10.24
N THR A 334 -5.02 -10.75 10.30
CA THR A 334 -5.33 -9.93 11.48
C THR A 334 -6.75 -10.25 11.94
N ARG A 335 -7.17 -9.74 13.10
CA ARG A 335 -8.47 -10.03 13.73
C ARG A 335 -9.70 -9.69 12.86
N MET A 336 -9.58 -8.70 11.97
CA MET A 336 -10.59 -8.45 10.92
C MET A 336 -10.52 -9.48 9.78
N LEU A 337 -9.32 -9.83 9.33
CA LEU A 337 -9.10 -10.67 8.14
C LEU A 337 -9.38 -12.17 8.38
N SER A 338 -9.21 -12.68 9.59
CA SER A 338 -9.56 -14.07 9.93
C SER A 338 -11.07 -14.36 9.79
N GLN A 339 -11.88 -13.31 9.75
CA GLN A 339 -13.32 -13.37 9.53
C GLN A 339 -13.69 -13.18 8.05
N CYS A 340 -12.74 -12.94 7.15
CA CYS A 340 -13.01 -12.73 5.73
C CYS A 340 -13.42 -14.02 4.99
N SER A 341 -14.30 -13.87 4.00
CA SER A 341 -14.43 -14.77 2.86
C SER A 341 -14.44 -13.96 1.57
N ILE A 342 -13.58 -14.32 0.63
CA ILE A 342 -13.62 -13.79 -0.73
C ILE A 342 -14.66 -14.62 -1.50
N GLY A 343 -15.64 -13.97 -2.12
CA GLY A 343 -16.79 -14.66 -2.73
C GLY A 343 -16.40 -15.62 -3.85
N LYS A 344 -17.19 -16.71 -4.03
CA LYS A 344 -16.94 -17.89 -4.88
C LYS A 344 -16.61 -17.68 -6.38
N LYS A 345 -16.38 -16.45 -6.86
CA LYS A 345 -16.04 -16.12 -8.26
C LYS A 345 -14.89 -15.12 -8.45
N VAL A 346 -14.27 -14.57 -7.39
CA VAL A 346 -13.16 -13.61 -7.53
C VAL A 346 -11.92 -14.09 -6.78
N GLN A 347 -10.81 -14.24 -7.49
CA GLN A 347 -9.49 -14.42 -6.86
C GLN A 347 -8.87 -13.03 -6.65
N LEU A 348 -8.38 -12.75 -5.44
CA LEU A 348 -7.48 -11.64 -5.17
C LEU A 348 -6.06 -12.19 -5.11
N PRO A 349 -5.19 -11.93 -6.10
CA PRO A 349 -3.80 -12.33 -6.01
C PRO A 349 -3.15 -11.59 -4.84
N ILE A 350 -2.64 -12.34 -3.88
CA ILE A 350 -1.95 -11.80 -2.71
C ILE A 350 -0.46 -12.08 -2.89
N VAL A 351 0.32 -11.01 -2.76
CA VAL A 351 1.78 -11.01 -2.91
C VAL A 351 2.43 -11.22 -1.55
N GLU A 352 1.81 -10.68 -0.48
CA GLU A 352 2.23 -10.88 0.90
C GLU A 352 1.05 -10.73 1.87
N ALA A 353 1.04 -11.55 2.92
CA ALA A 353 -0.09 -11.67 3.86
C ALA A 353 0.32 -11.69 5.34
N ALA A 354 1.60 -11.91 5.63
CA ALA A 354 2.22 -11.95 6.94
C ALA A 354 3.75 -11.90 6.75
N CYS A 355 4.49 -11.46 7.76
CA CYS A 355 5.92 -11.71 7.83
C CYS A 355 6.15 -13.19 8.23
N THR A 356 7.01 -13.91 7.51
CA THR A 356 7.48 -15.23 7.96
C THR A 356 8.62 -15.03 8.94
N MET A 357 8.46 -15.43 10.20
CA MET A 357 9.52 -15.24 11.20
C MET A 357 10.59 -16.33 11.16
N PHE A 358 10.24 -17.60 10.90
CA PHE A 358 11.18 -18.73 10.93
C PHE A 358 11.13 -19.56 9.63
N PRO A 359 12.25 -20.17 9.20
CA PRO A 359 12.28 -21.08 8.06
C PRO A 359 11.53 -22.39 8.37
N SER A 360 11.23 -23.20 7.35
CA SER A 360 10.49 -24.46 7.50
C SER A 360 11.30 -25.65 8.03
N SER A 361 12.49 -25.40 8.60
CA SER A 361 13.38 -26.40 9.20
C SER A 361 13.37 -26.29 10.72
N LEU A 362 14.01 -27.23 11.42
CA LEU A 362 14.25 -27.21 12.88
C LEU A 362 15.21 -26.08 13.34
N SER A 363 15.35 -25.01 12.56
CA SER A 363 16.19 -23.87 12.91
C SER A 363 15.44 -22.91 13.83
N ARG A 364 15.96 -22.72 15.04
CA ARG A 364 15.49 -21.69 15.99
C ARG A 364 15.85 -20.26 15.55
N LEU A 365 16.68 -20.10 14.51
CA LEU A 365 17.06 -18.79 13.96
C LEU A 365 15.92 -18.21 13.09
N PRO A 366 15.45 -16.98 13.36
CA PRO A 366 14.50 -16.30 12.51
C PRO A 366 15.15 -15.77 11.22
N PHE A 367 14.32 -15.36 10.26
CA PHE A 367 14.76 -14.50 9.16
C PHE A 367 15.06 -13.08 9.65
N ASP A 368 16.10 -12.42 9.10
CA ASP A 368 16.46 -11.02 9.39
C ASP A 368 15.24 -10.07 9.41
N GLU A 369 14.34 -10.21 8.44
CA GLU A 369 13.16 -9.35 8.24
C GLU A 369 12.14 -9.42 9.41
N ALA A 370 12.28 -10.44 10.28
CA ALA A 370 11.40 -10.71 11.40
C ALA A 370 12.06 -10.54 12.78
N VAL A 371 13.37 -10.27 12.83
CA VAL A 371 14.08 -9.99 14.10
C VAL A 371 13.44 -8.82 14.86
N PRO A 372 12.94 -7.73 14.23
CA PRO A 372 12.17 -6.69 14.94
C PRO A 372 10.87 -7.20 15.58
N LEU A 373 10.08 -8.02 14.85
CA LEU A 373 8.85 -8.63 15.41
C LEU A 373 9.17 -9.51 16.62
N LEU A 374 10.22 -10.33 16.50
CA LEU A 374 10.65 -11.21 17.59
C LEU A 374 11.06 -10.40 18.83
N ALA A 375 11.64 -9.21 18.66
CA ALA A 375 12.01 -8.33 19.77
C ALA A 375 10.83 -7.62 20.45
N GLU A 376 9.65 -7.62 19.83
CA GLU A 376 8.41 -7.12 20.44
C GLU A 376 7.63 -8.21 21.21
N CYS A 377 7.84 -9.50 20.90
CA CYS A 377 7.06 -10.60 21.49
C CYS A 377 7.85 -11.71 22.23
N ALA A 378 9.17 -11.83 22.04
CA ALA A 378 9.98 -12.81 22.77
C ALA A 378 10.10 -12.45 24.26
N THR A 379 9.95 -13.45 25.13
CA THR A 379 10.07 -13.29 26.59
C THR A 379 11.22 -14.10 27.20
N LYS A 380 11.84 -14.98 26.41
CA LYS A 380 13.01 -15.78 26.78
C LYS A 380 14.11 -15.63 25.73
N HIS A 381 15.35 -15.95 26.13
CA HIS A 381 16.54 -15.78 25.30
C HIS A 381 16.68 -14.34 24.73
N VAL A 382 16.15 -13.33 25.42
CA VAL A 382 16.32 -11.91 25.09
C VAL A 382 17.35 -11.30 26.04
N GLN A 383 18.33 -10.59 25.49
CA GLN A 383 19.30 -9.82 26.27
C GLN A 383 19.22 -8.35 25.87
N GLN A 384 18.96 -7.48 26.84
CA GLN A 384 18.99 -6.03 26.63
C GLN A 384 20.44 -5.53 26.86
N LEU A 385 20.99 -4.85 25.85
CA LEU A 385 22.33 -4.29 25.83
C LEU A 385 22.27 -2.76 25.91
N THR A 386 23.36 -2.14 26.40
CA THR A 386 23.56 -0.70 26.22
C THR A 386 23.87 -0.38 24.76
N ALA A 387 23.73 0.89 24.35
CA ALA A 387 24.06 1.32 22.99
C ALA A 387 25.52 0.98 22.61
N THR A 388 26.46 1.16 23.53
CA THR A 388 27.88 0.81 23.35
C THR A 388 28.08 -0.70 23.15
N GLN A 389 27.50 -1.53 24.02
CA GLN A 389 27.60 -2.99 23.92
C GLN A 389 26.94 -3.52 22.64
N PHE A 390 25.79 -2.96 22.26
CA PHE A 390 25.10 -3.32 21.03
C PHE A 390 25.90 -2.89 19.80
N ARG A 391 26.61 -1.76 19.85
CA ARG A 391 27.50 -1.31 18.77
C ARG A 391 28.70 -2.23 18.61
N GLN A 392 29.41 -2.54 19.70
CA GLN A 392 30.55 -3.48 19.70
C GLN A 392 30.15 -4.83 19.07
N LEU A 393 28.99 -5.37 19.43
CA LEU A 393 28.44 -6.60 18.84
C LEU A 393 28.19 -6.54 17.32
N LEU A 394 28.03 -5.35 16.73
CA LEU A 394 27.85 -5.14 15.28
C LEU A 394 29.18 -4.79 14.56
N GLU A 395 30.08 -4.09 15.26
CA GLU A 395 31.37 -3.61 14.75
C GLU A 395 32.49 -4.65 14.85
N GLU A 396 32.37 -5.66 15.73
CA GLU A 396 33.29 -6.80 15.87
C GLU A 396 32.70 -8.09 15.24
N PRO A 397 32.61 -8.23 13.90
CA PRO A 397 32.28 -9.51 13.28
C PRO A 397 33.48 -10.46 13.38
N TYR A 398 33.44 -11.41 14.31
CA TYR A 398 34.45 -12.48 14.34
C TYR A 398 34.38 -13.34 13.07
N ASP A 399 35.53 -13.81 12.60
CA ASP A 399 35.69 -14.27 11.22
C ASP A 399 34.92 -15.58 10.92
N VAL A 400 34.47 -15.73 9.66
CA VAL A 400 33.54 -16.80 9.28
C VAL A 400 34.22 -18.15 9.14
N GLU A 401 35.54 -18.17 8.90
CA GLU A 401 36.31 -19.40 8.63
C GLU A 401 36.88 -20.06 9.89
N GLU A 402 36.99 -19.36 11.04
CA GLU A 402 37.43 -19.92 12.34
C GLU A 402 36.27 -20.37 13.25
N ALA A 403 35.11 -20.72 12.67
CA ALA A 403 33.93 -21.13 13.43
C ALA A 403 34.05 -22.56 14.00
N ASP A 404 34.54 -22.66 15.24
CA ASP A 404 34.68 -23.93 15.99
C ASP A 404 33.37 -24.75 16.03
N ALA A 405 33.51 -26.09 15.95
CA ALA A 405 32.37 -27.02 15.92
C ALA A 405 31.52 -27.04 17.21
N GLU A 406 32.04 -26.46 18.30
CA GLU A 406 31.30 -26.21 19.53
C GLU A 406 30.40 -24.96 19.43
N GLU A 407 30.82 -23.91 18.73
CA GLU A 407 30.02 -22.68 18.59
C GLU A 407 28.85 -22.86 17.61
N ALA A 408 28.97 -23.75 16.62
CA ALA A 408 27.84 -24.20 15.80
C ALA A 408 26.70 -24.87 16.61
N ARG A 409 26.91 -25.13 17.91
CA ARG A 409 25.92 -25.67 18.86
C ARG A 409 25.49 -24.65 19.93
N ALA A 410 25.99 -23.41 19.89
CA ALA A 410 25.63 -22.39 20.87
C ALA A 410 24.18 -21.92 20.64
N ASP A 411 23.36 -22.01 21.70
CA ASP A 411 21.97 -21.56 21.66
C ASP A 411 21.88 -20.05 21.34
N PRO A 412 21.16 -19.64 20.27
CA PRO A 412 21.05 -18.24 19.87
C PRO A 412 20.17 -17.43 20.83
N PHE A 413 20.53 -16.18 21.06
CA PHE A 413 19.77 -15.20 21.82
C PHE A 413 19.49 -13.94 20.98
N LEU A 414 18.53 -13.15 21.43
CA LEU A 414 18.08 -11.92 20.79
C LEU A 414 18.69 -10.74 21.55
N ALA A 415 19.76 -10.18 21.00
CA ALA A 415 20.34 -8.95 21.50
C ALA A 415 19.43 -7.78 21.11
N THR A 416 19.08 -6.94 22.08
CA THR A 416 18.18 -5.79 21.89
C THR A 416 18.78 -4.52 22.49
N CYS A 417 18.52 -3.38 21.86
CA CYS A 417 18.93 -2.06 22.34
C CYS A 417 17.77 -1.08 22.12
N ARG A 418 17.53 -0.17 23.08
CA ARG A 418 16.61 0.97 22.91
C ARG A 418 17.40 2.27 22.86
N SER A 419 17.29 3.02 21.77
CA SER A 419 17.90 4.35 21.62
C SER A 419 16.93 5.29 20.91
N SER A 420 16.85 6.55 21.37
CA SER A 420 15.91 7.57 20.87
C SER A 420 14.46 7.09 20.70
N GLY A 421 13.99 6.23 21.62
CA GLY A 421 12.64 5.63 21.59
C GLY A 421 12.47 4.44 20.64
N ALA A 422 13.37 4.25 19.66
CA ALA A 422 13.38 3.10 18.76
C ALA A 422 13.95 1.84 19.45
N LEU A 423 13.44 0.67 19.03
CA LEU A 423 13.95 -0.65 19.41
C LEU A 423 14.77 -1.23 18.25
N PHE A 424 16.00 -1.62 18.54
CA PHE A 424 16.94 -2.29 17.63
C PHE A 424 17.19 -3.71 18.11
N ALA A 425 17.33 -4.66 17.19
CA ALA A 425 17.55 -6.05 17.53
C ALA A 425 18.35 -6.81 16.47
N VAL A 426 19.21 -7.73 16.94
CA VAL A 426 19.90 -8.77 16.16
C VAL A 426 19.83 -10.09 16.92
N VAL A 427 19.92 -11.22 16.19
CA VAL A 427 20.11 -12.54 16.79
C VAL A 427 21.59 -12.89 16.77
N ALA A 428 22.12 -13.37 17.89
CA ALA A 428 23.52 -13.71 18.07
C ALA A 428 23.69 -14.97 18.95
N THR A 429 24.83 -15.66 18.81
CA THR A 429 25.37 -16.57 19.82
C THR A 429 26.29 -15.78 20.77
N LYS A 430 26.95 -16.47 21.72
CA LYS A 430 27.90 -15.86 22.66
C LYS A 430 29.07 -15.09 22.02
N ARG A 431 29.42 -15.35 20.75
CA ARG A 431 30.55 -14.69 20.06
C ARG A 431 30.27 -14.29 18.59
N ARG A 432 29.10 -14.60 18.03
CA ARG A 432 28.79 -14.37 16.61
C ARG A 432 27.39 -13.81 16.40
N VAL A 433 27.25 -12.76 15.58
CA VAL A 433 25.94 -12.33 15.06
C VAL A 433 25.46 -13.31 13.98
N CYS A 434 24.24 -13.84 14.15
CA CYS A 434 23.60 -14.78 13.23
C CYS A 434 22.80 -14.08 12.11
N THR A 435 22.33 -12.85 12.37
CA THR A 435 21.62 -11.99 11.41
C THR A 435 22.57 -11.54 10.30
N SER A 436 22.12 -11.46 9.04
CA SER A 436 23.06 -11.24 7.92
C SER A 436 23.83 -9.91 8.02
N ARG A 437 25.08 -9.89 7.55
CA ARG A 437 25.92 -8.68 7.53
C ARG A 437 25.21 -7.52 6.84
N ARG A 438 24.51 -7.79 5.72
CA ARG A 438 23.71 -6.80 4.99
C ARG A 438 22.57 -6.19 5.82
N TYR A 439 22.11 -6.79 6.91
CA TYR A 439 21.18 -6.19 7.87
C TYR A 439 21.94 -5.42 8.97
N VAL A 440 23.03 -5.98 9.50
CA VAL A 440 23.97 -5.32 10.44
C VAL A 440 24.47 -3.97 9.89
N ASP A 441 24.95 -3.91 8.66
CA ASP A 441 25.45 -2.68 8.02
C ASP A 441 24.37 -1.58 7.96
N LYS A 442 23.09 -1.95 7.83
CA LYS A 442 21.97 -0.98 7.85
C LYS A 442 21.64 -0.50 9.26
N LEU A 443 21.78 -1.37 10.27
CA LEU A 443 21.58 -0.97 11.66
C LEU A 443 22.64 0.06 12.07
N LEU A 444 23.91 -0.16 11.71
CA LEU A 444 25.00 0.78 11.96
C LEU A 444 24.71 2.17 11.37
N VAL A 445 24.39 2.26 10.08
CA VAL A 445 24.02 3.53 9.42
C VAL A 445 22.83 4.23 10.08
N VAL A 446 21.83 3.49 10.58
CA VAL A 446 20.68 4.07 11.29
C VAL A 446 21.05 4.54 12.70
N LEU A 447 21.94 3.83 13.40
CA LEU A 447 22.43 4.24 14.73
C LEU A 447 23.29 5.50 14.64
N GLU A 448 24.24 5.54 13.69
CA GLU A 448 25.05 6.73 13.38
C GLU A 448 24.17 7.94 13.06
N SER A 449 23.17 7.77 12.19
CA SER A 449 22.25 8.84 11.80
C SER A 449 21.38 9.36 12.96
N LEU A 450 21.18 8.58 14.03
CA LEU A 450 20.42 8.98 15.22
C LEU A 450 21.32 9.59 16.31
N GLU A 451 22.64 9.38 16.22
CA GLU A 451 23.63 10.01 17.09
C GLU A 451 24.02 11.40 16.57
N CYS A 452 24.19 11.54 15.24
CA CYS A 452 24.34 12.85 14.57
C CYS A 452 23.09 13.76 14.66
N GLN A 453 22.00 13.29 15.26
CA GLN A 453 20.80 14.09 15.61
C GLN A 453 20.74 14.46 17.11
N ARG A 454 21.75 14.07 17.90
CA ARG A 454 21.90 14.40 19.33
C ARG A 454 23.07 15.34 19.62
N THR A 455 23.98 15.48 18.67
CA THR A 455 25.16 16.38 18.68
C THR A 455 24.84 17.68 17.95
#